data_AF-A0A9P3FAL7-F1
#
_entry.id   AF-A0A9P3FAL7-F1
#
_cell.length_a   1.000
_cell.length_b   1.000
_cell.length_c   1.000
_cell.angle_alpha   90.00
_cell.angle_beta   90.00
_cell.angle_gamma   90.00
#
_symmetry.space_group_name_H-M   'P 1'
#
loop_
_entity.id
_entity.type
_entity.pdbx_description
1 polymer ?
#
loop_
_entity_poly.entity_id
_entity_poly.type
_entity_poly.pdbx_seq_one_letter_code
_entity_poly.pdbx_strand_id
1 'polypeptide(L)'
;MDRHHEVRGVPNLHESKASNSIHPAAIDRPMFTFIDHDDDLSSKRIKDANARKAIRSHVMRDVRRRERLAGLRRVSKRESRLKQPLPLSASISPQAESSTSDYLLEAGVASPLPASSSLADSNPARSHLSSPQERRRPIVWRAGYSAPPTPAPNPLAFPPSWLLDPFNSLPGADEVPSRVARLVFYWKSVFVPMTFPEELKINDKAGTVLMVKSAFSDPGSFFGLMTMCAAHRAVLAGYHIDFSRQPDSSPPIKPDADYYFMKVRCMQEMNAKMCDSNRALSDESFDTMVNLLTSTLIIGTFDEARIHLGGLKRMVELRGGLMADGINQFSMLAAIITSDVKAASGLMTKPLFPLPWDPRPVPSSVQQRIRPPASSILTRLGAAFFANNLLSLPLLRILHVMRDIVLYSQAYRERPAAVYPEDHELFRVLNCETEHRLLSYIYPDGHQSSPFGTQLDISPLEAVTRVACICFLNQFLIVSPPSSGLGRALTKHLKASMSSCSLSLGPKSPKDIYGLLAWVLFIGAQGSAGQVEHSWFIDRLAWLAMLRGWQKWEHVADVLADYFYLPDFHAAIWKSTWEEAVTGLFSERCIRVCSDSSLRD
;
A
#
# COMPACT_ATOMS: atom_id res chain seq x y z
N MET A 1 51.42 35.93 -29.44
CA MET A 1 52.83 35.51 -29.25
C MET A 1 52.80 34.03 -28.94
N ASP A 2 52.62 33.13 -29.92
CA ASP A 2 53.45 32.83 -31.12
C ASP A 2 54.71 32.01 -30.73
N ARG A 3 55.13 30.93 -31.43
CA ARG A 3 54.55 30.20 -32.59
C ARG A 3 55.11 28.76 -32.70
N HIS A 4 54.69 28.01 -33.72
CA HIS A 4 55.11 26.62 -34.03
C HIS A 4 56.51 26.48 -34.66
N HIS A 5 57.13 25.31 -34.45
CA HIS A 5 57.70 24.38 -35.45
C HIS A 5 57.72 22.97 -34.78
N GLU A 6 57.37 21.80 -35.34
CA GLU A 6 57.56 21.16 -36.68
C GLU A 6 59.02 20.66 -36.89
N VAL A 7 59.35 19.40 -37.22
CA VAL A 7 59.14 18.69 -38.51
C VAL A 7 59.50 17.17 -38.46
N ARG A 8 58.65 16.31 -39.08
CA ARG A 8 58.84 14.96 -39.73
C ARG A 8 59.65 13.78 -39.12
N GLY A 9 59.16 12.56 -39.41
CA GLY A 9 59.98 11.34 -39.59
C GLY A 9 59.17 10.03 -39.75
N VAL A 10 59.10 9.42 -40.95
CA VAL A 10 58.41 8.14 -41.24
C VAL A 10 59.10 7.34 -42.35
N PRO A 11 59.23 6.01 -42.22
CA PRO A 11 59.25 5.10 -43.38
C PRO A 11 58.33 3.86 -43.24
N ASN A 12 58.18 3.10 -44.33
CA ASN A 12 57.32 1.90 -44.51
C ASN A 12 57.96 1.03 -45.64
N LEU A 13 57.67 -0.24 -45.91
CA LEU A 13 56.65 -1.23 -45.49
C LEU A 13 57.41 -2.52 -44.99
N HIS A 14 57.10 -3.82 -45.18
CA HIS A 14 56.07 -4.64 -45.87
C HIS A 14 56.04 -6.05 -45.20
N GLU A 15 54.85 -6.66 -45.06
CA GLU A 15 54.57 -8.13 -45.04
C GLU A 15 55.29 -9.11 -44.05
N SER A 16 54.68 -10.21 -43.56
CA SER A 16 53.37 -10.84 -43.83
C SER A 16 52.89 -11.78 -42.68
N LYS A 17 51.66 -12.32 -42.84
CA LYS A 17 51.06 -13.53 -42.23
C LYS A 17 50.37 -13.42 -40.84
N ALA A 18 49.05 -13.60 -40.93
CA ALA A 18 48.01 -13.58 -39.90
C ALA A 18 48.10 -14.60 -38.75
N SER A 19 47.46 -14.29 -37.62
CA SER A 19 46.57 -15.23 -36.92
C SER A 19 45.49 -14.51 -36.07
N ASN A 20 44.29 -15.10 -36.06
CA ASN A 20 43.12 -14.90 -35.17
C ASN A 20 42.99 -13.60 -34.34
N SER A 21 42.23 -12.61 -34.85
CA SER A 21 41.63 -11.56 -34.03
C SER A 21 40.31 -12.01 -33.39
N ILE A 22 40.24 -12.06 -32.06
CA ILE A 22 38.98 -12.25 -31.33
C ILE A 22 38.15 -10.96 -31.44
N HIS A 23 36.92 -11.05 -31.94
CA HIS A 23 36.00 -9.91 -31.91
C HIS A 23 35.59 -9.59 -30.46
N PRO A 24 35.73 -8.33 -29.98
CA PRO A 24 35.14 -7.92 -28.72
C PRO A 24 33.60 -7.98 -28.82
N ALA A 25 32.94 -8.37 -27.72
CA ALA A 25 31.49 -8.49 -27.68
C ALA A 25 30.81 -7.15 -27.99
N ALA A 26 29.82 -7.17 -28.89
CA ALA A 26 29.11 -5.97 -29.30
C ALA A 26 28.32 -5.36 -28.13
N ILE A 27 28.47 -4.04 -27.96
CA ILE A 27 27.73 -3.27 -26.95
C ILE A 27 26.23 -3.26 -27.34
N ASP A 28 25.38 -3.77 -26.44
CA ASP A 28 23.94 -3.98 -26.66
C ASP A 28 23.18 -2.64 -26.72
N ARG A 29 23.22 -1.98 -27.88
CA ARG A 29 22.42 -0.78 -28.17
C ARG A 29 20.96 -1.18 -28.46
N PRO A 30 19.97 -0.52 -27.84
CA PRO A 30 18.56 -0.79 -28.13
C PRO A 30 18.23 -0.45 -29.59
N MET A 31 17.95 -1.48 -30.39
CA MET A 31 17.58 -1.35 -31.80
C MET A 31 16.09 -0.98 -31.92
N PHE A 32 15.81 0.31 -31.99
CA PHE A 32 14.47 0.82 -32.30
C PHE A 32 14.09 0.50 -33.75
N THR A 33 12.84 0.07 -33.97
CA THR A 33 12.25 -0.05 -35.30
C THR A 33 11.09 0.94 -35.37
N PHE A 34 11.33 2.08 -36.00
CA PHE A 34 10.27 3.00 -36.35
C PHE A 34 9.38 2.35 -37.42
N ILE A 35 8.08 2.42 -37.21
CA ILE A 35 7.06 2.04 -38.19
C ILE A 35 6.36 3.34 -38.52
N ASP A 36 6.47 3.77 -39.77
CA ASP A 36 5.75 4.95 -40.23
C ASP A 36 4.24 4.67 -40.23
N HIS A 37 3.46 5.67 -39.85
CA HIS A 37 2.01 5.56 -39.74
C HIS A 37 1.36 6.60 -40.63
N ASP A 38 0.90 6.18 -41.81
CA ASP A 38 0.06 7.01 -42.69
C ASP A 38 -1.11 7.61 -41.90
N ASP A 39 -1.34 8.91 -42.07
CA ASP A 39 -2.28 9.72 -41.27
C ASP A 39 -3.76 9.35 -41.49
N ASP A 40 -4.21 8.27 -40.84
CA ASP A 40 -5.63 7.91 -40.68
C ASP A 40 -5.92 7.40 -39.26
N LEU A 41 -5.89 8.33 -38.30
CA LEU A 41 -6.19 8.10 -36.89
C LEU A 41 -7.62 7.57 -36.62
N SER A 42 -8.50 7.52 -37.62
CA SER A 42 -9.88 7.03 -37.47
C SER A 42 -9.96 5.52 -37.25
N SER A 43 -8.98 4.75 -37.73
CA SER A 43 -9.06 3.28 -37.78
C SER A 43 -8.01 2.59 -36.89
N LYS A 44 -8.45 2.02 -35.77
CA LYS A 44 -7.61 1.28 -34.78
C LYS A 44 -7.04 -0.07 -35.29
N ARG A 45 -6.84 -0.22 -36.60
CA ARG A 45 -6.45 -1.48 -37.26
C ARG A 45 -5.39 -1.22 -38.32
N ILE A 46 -4.11 -1.36 -37.93
CA ILE A 46 -2.95 -1.32 -38.84
C ILE A 46 -3.27 -2.14 -40.09
N LYS A 47 -3.36 -1.48 -41.26
CA LYS A 47 -3.88 -2.06 -42.51
C LYS A 47 -2.85 -2.98 -43.18
N ASP A 48 -1.56 -2.63 -43.13
CA ASP A 48 -0.45 -3.43 -43.69
C ASP A 48 -0.23 -4.78 -42.97
N ALA A 49 0.06 -5.81 -43.75
CA ALA A 49 0.42 -7.14 -43.28
C ALA A 49 1.87 -7.24 -42.77
N ASN A 50 2.81 -6.47 -43.35
CA ASN A 50 4.23 -6.55 -42.99
C ASN A 50 4.53 -5.89 -41.64
N ALA A 51 3.99 -4.72 -41.36
CA ALA A 51 4.01 -4.06 -40.05
C ALA A 51 3.38 -4.96 -38.98
N ARG A 52 2.20 -5.55 -39.23
CA ARG A 52 1.60 -6.55 -38.32
C ARG A 52 2.51 -7.77 -38.08
N LYS A 53 3.22 -8.24 -39.10
CA LYS A 53 4.18 -9.37 -39.00
C LYS A 53 5.45 -8.96 -38.22
N ALA A 54 5.95 -7.75 -38.42
CA ALA A 54 7.09 -7.18 -37.71
C ALA A 54 6.78 -6.99 -36.22
N ILE A 55 5.64 -6.38 -35.89
CA ILE A 55 5.17 -6.19 -34.50
C ILE A 55 5.01 -7.53 -33.79
N ARG A 56 4.32 -8.51 -34.40
CA ARG A 56 4.22 -9.87 -33.82
C ARG A 56 5.58 -10.52 -33.61
N SER A 57 6.51 -10.37 -34.56
CA SER A 57 7.88 -10.89 -34.47
C SER A 57 8.67 -10.24 -33.32
N HIS A 58 8.54 -8.92 -33.15
CA HIS A 58 9.18 -8.18 -32.08
C HIS A 58 8.60 -8.56 -30.70
N VAL A 59 7.27 -8.53 -30.54
CA VAL A 59 6.59 -8.92 -29.28
C VAL A 59 6.94 -10.36 -28.90
N MET A 60 6.87 -11.31 -29.84
CA MET A 60 7.24 -12.70 -29.56
C MET A 60 8.74 -12.88 -29.27
N ARG A 61 9.63 -11.99 -29.77
CA ARG A 61 11.06 -12.00 -29.44
C ARG A 61 11.31 -11.53 -28.01
N ASP A 62 10.61 -10.49 -27.53
CA ASP A 62 10.74 -10.03 -26.14
C ASP A 62 10.04 -10.96 -25.13
N VAL A 63 8.89 -11.55 -25.48
CA VAL A 63 8.28 -12.64 -24.68
C VAL A 63 9.29 -13.78 -24.50
N ARG A 64 9.95 -14.25 -25.58
CA ARG A 64 11.04 -15.24 -25.52
C ARG A 64 12.32 -14.75 -24.82
N ARG A 65 12.47 -13.45 -24.56
CA ARG A 65 13.56 -12.88 -23.74
C ARG A 65 13.19 -12.98 -22.26
N ARG A 66 12.00 -12.52 -21.89
CA ARG A 66 11.44 -12.62 -20.52
C ARG A 66 11.34 -14.07 -20.04
N GLU A 67 10.84 -14.98 -20.87
CA GLU A 67 10.73 -16.42 -20.55
C GLU A 67 12.09 -17.07 -20.25
N ARG A 68 13.15 -16.69 -20.99
CA ARG A 68 14.52 -17.17 -20.73
C ARG A 68 15.10 -16.58 -19.44
N LEU A 69 14.85 -15.31 -19.17
CA LEU A 69 15.27 -14.66 -17.92
C LEU A 69 14.52 -15.24 -16.70
N ALA A 70 13.29 -15.70 -16.88
CA ALA A 70 12.49 -16.40 -15.87
C ALA A 70 12.77 -17.93 -15.79
N GLY A 71 13.78 -18.44 -16.51
CA GLY A 71 14.17 -19.86 -16.47
C GLY A 71 13.20 -20.85 -17.14
N LEU A 72 12.11 -20.37 -17.75
CA LEU A 72 11.01 -21.20 -18.28
C LEU A 72 11.38 -21.88 -19.60
N ARG A 73 11.88 -23.11 -19.54
CA ARG A 73 12.08 -23.97 -20.72
C ARG A 73 10.76 -24.59 -21.20
N ARG A 74 10.28 -24.22 -22.39
CA ARG A 74 9.27 -25.02 -23.11
C ARG A 74 9.93 -26.27 -23.70
N VAL A 75 9.46 -27.45 -23.29
CA VAL A 75 9.88 -28.74 -23.87
C VAL A 75 9.40 -28.83 -25.32
N SER A 76 10.24 -29.38 -26.20
CA SER A 76 9.90 -29.54 -27.61
C SER A 76 8.92 -30.71 -27.79
N LYS A 77 7.89 -30.53 -28.64
CA LYS A 77 6.84 -31.54 -28.92
C LYS A 77 7.35 -32.79 -29.69
N ARG A 78 8.66 -33.03 -29.69
CA ARG A 78 9.35 -34.17 -30.32
C ARG A 78 9.85 -35.21 -29.30
N GLU A 79 10.02 -34.83 -28.02
CA GLU A 79 10.56 -35.74 -26.99
C GLU A 79 9.47 -36.60 -26.32
N SER A 80 8.21 -36.16 -26.32
CA SER A 80 7.07 -36.84 -25.65
C SER A 80 6.56 -38.10 -26.38
N ARG A 81 7.40 -38.83 -27.13
CA ARG A 81 7.07 -40.08 -27.83
C ARG A 81 7.96 -41.26 -27.44
N LEU A 82 8.91 -41.10 -26.52
CA LEU A 82 9.82 -42.16 -26.07
C LEU A 82 9.72 -42.38 -24.55
N LYS A 83 8.52 -42.76 -24.06
CA LYS A 83 8.26 -43.50 -22.79
C LYS A 83 6.74 -43.66 -22.54
N GLN A 84 6.10 -44.64 -23.17
CA GLN A 84 4.87 -45.26 -22.66
C GLN A 84 4.61 -46.60 -23.37
N PRO A 85 4.37 -47.71 -22.64
CA PRO A 85 3.89 -48.96 -23.24
C PRO A 85 2.41 -48.89 -23.66
N LEU A 86 2.08 -49.66 -24.69
CA LEU A 86 0.74 -50.05 -25.15
C LEU A 86 0.67 -51.60 -25.05
N PRO A 87 -0.48 -52.29 -25.31
CA PRO A 87 -1.79 -51.80 -25.75
C PRO A 87 -2.99 -52.36 -24.95
N LEU A 88 -4.21 -51.99 -25.37
CA LEU A 88 -5.34 -52.87 -25.77
C LEU A 88 -6.54 -51.95 -26.10
N SER A 89 -6.81 -51.66 -27.39
CA SER A 89 -7.81 -52.33 -28.27
C SER A 89 -9.27 -52.06 -27.89
N ALA A 90 -10.19 -51.59 -28.76
CA ALA A 90 -10.13 -51.17 -30.18
C ALA A 90 -11.37 -50.24 -30.46
N SER A 91 -11.87 -49.89 -31.67
CA SER A 91 -11.57 -50.28 -33.06
C SER A 91 -12.21 -49.31 -34.08
N ILE A 92 -11.50 -49.04 -35.20
CA ILE A 92 -12.03 -48.81 -36.57
C ILE A 92 -12.76 -47.45 -36.87
N SER A 93 -12.77 -47.11 -38.16
CA SER A 93 -13.13 -45.84 -38.86
C SER A 93 -13.80 -46.26 -40.23
N PRO A 94 -14.00 -45.46 -41.33
CA PRO A 94 -13.63 -44.07 -41.64
C PRO A 94 -14.66 -43.23 -42.48
N GLN A 95 -14.20 -42.07 -42.99
CA GLN A 95 -14.74 -41.28 -44.14
C GLN A 95 -16.06 -40.46 -43.93
N ALA A 96 -16.28 -39.29 -44.57
CA ALA A 96 -15.39 -38.40 -45.34
C ALA A 96 -15.95 -36.94 -45.46
N GLU A 97 -15.02 -35.99 -45.67
CA GLU A 97 -15.07 -34.72 -46.46
C GLU A 97 -16.23 -33.67 -46.41
N SER A 98 -15.81 -32.43 -46.73
CA SER A 98 -16.55 -31.34 -47.42
C SER A 98 -17.36 -30.25 -46.64
N SER A 99 -16.76 -29.06 -46.60
CA SER A 99 -17.29 -27.75 -47.11
C SER A 99 -18.60 -27.10 -46.60
N THR A 100 -18.42 -25.99 -45.85
CA THR A 100 -19.05 -24.65 -46.01
C THR A 100 -20.39 -24.43 -46.74
N SER A 101 -21.33 -23.73 -46.08
CA SER A 101 -22.06 -22.58 -46.66
C SER A 101 -22.73 -21.71 -45.57
N ASP A 102 -22.91 -20.41 -45.86
CA ASP A 102 -23.61 -19.41 -45.03
C ASP A 102 -25.15 -19.49 -45.14
N TYR A 103 -25.86 -18.84 -44.20
CA TYR A 103 -27.18 -18.22 -44.44
C TYR A 103 -27.38 -16.95 -43.59
N LEU A 104 -28.31 -16.09 -43.99
CA LEU A 104 -28.32 -14.65 -43.69
C LEU A 104 -29.41 -14.17 -42.71
N LEU A 105 -29.09 -12.98 -42.17
CA LEU A 105 -29.92 -11.91 -41.58
C LEU A 105 -31.37 -11.78 -42.08
N GLU A 106 -32.26 -11.29 -41.20
CA GLU A 106 -33.09 -10.10 -41.51
C GLU A 106 -33.67 -9.40 -40.25
N ALA A 107 -34.25 -8.21 -40.43
CA ALA A 107 -35.05 -7.43 -39.47
C ALA A 107 -36.49 -7.28 -40.02
N GLY A 108 -37.58 -6.95 -39.32
CA GLY A 108 -37.79 -6.21 -38.07
C GLY A 108 -38.48 -4.86 -38.38
N VAL A 109 -39.70 -4.58 -37.90
CA VAL A 109 -40.41 -3.29 -38.12
C VAL A 109 -41.59 -3.01 -37.14
N ALA A 110 -41.73 -1.73 -36.76
CA ALA A 110 -42.91 -0.97 -36.26
C ALA A 110 -43.74 -1.36 -35.00
N SER A 111 -44.29 -0.30 -34.37
CA SER A 111 -45.28 -0.26 -33.27
C SER A 111 -46.65 0.27 -33.81
N PRO A 112 -47.75 0.52 -33.03
CA PRO A 112 -47.81 1.50 -31.91
C PRO A 112 -48.78 1.18 -30.72
N LEU A 113 -48.87 2.17 -29.82
CA LEU A 113 -49.68 2.36 -28.58
C LEU A 113 -51.18 2.73 -28.91
N PRO A 114 -52.15 3.04 -27.96
CA PRO A 114 -51.93 3.53 -26.57
C PRO A 114 -53.02 3.29 -25.46
N ALA A 115 -52.68 3.82 -24.25
CA ALA A 115 -53.53 4.56 -23.27
C ALA A 115 -54.33 3.87 -22.13
N SER A 116 -54.42 4.63 -21.01
CA SER A 116 -55.38 4.54 -19.86
C SER A 116 -55.22 3.40 -18.84
N SER A 117 -55.48 3.57 -17.53
CA SER A 117 -55.69 4.77 -16.66
C SER A 117 -55.65 4.41 -15.15
N SER A 118 -55.59 5.43 -14.25
CA SER A 118 -56.04 5.42 -12.82
C SER A 118 -55.37 4.44 -11.81
N LEU A 119 -54.88 4.86 -10.62
CA LEU A 119 -55.59 5.33 -9.41
C LEU A 119 -56.54 4.27 -8.78
N ALA A 120 -56.56 3.97 -7.47
CA ALA A 120 -55.81 4.53 -6.33
C ALA A 120 -55.69 3.57 -5.12
N ASP A 121 -54.73 3.91 -4.24
CA ASP A 121 -54.73 3.86 -2.76
C ASP A 121 -55.73 2.95 -1.99
N SER A 122 -55.21 2.02 -1.16
CA SER A 122 -55.73 1.73 0.20
C SER A 122 -54.85 0.76 1.02
N ASN A 123 -54.51 1.18 2.24
CA ASN A 123 -54.21 0.33 3.42
C ASN A 123 -55.50 0.27 4.30
N PRO A 124 -55.71 -0.66 5.28
CA PRO A 124 -54.71 -1.04 6.29
C PRO A 124 -54.78 -2.42 7.02
N ALA A 125 -53.63 -2.84 7.54
CA ALA A 125 -53.38 -3.43 8.89
C ALA A 125 -53.99 -4.77 9.39
N ARG A 126 -53.24 -5.39 10.35
CA ARG A 126 -53.54 -6.52 11.26
C ARG A 126 -53.63 -7.94 10.65
N SER A 127 -53.18 -9.03 11.31
CA SER A 127 -52.26 -9.22 12.45
C SER A 127 -51.98 -10.72 12.72
N HIS A 128 -50.90 -11.02 13.46
CA HIS A 128 -50.55 -12.28 14.17
C HIS A 128 -49.83 -13.47 13.47
N LEU A 129 -48.54 -13.61 13.83
CA LEU A 129 -47.90 -14.79 14.42
C LEU A 129 -47.94 -16.16 13.72
N SER A 130 -46.80 -16.56 13.12
CA SER A 130 -46.12 -17.85 13.39
C SER A 130 -44.69 -17.84 12.81
N SER A 131 -43.81 -18.70 13.33
CA SER A 131 -42.38 -18.79 12.96
C SER A 131 -41.77 -20.12 13.48
N PRO A 132 -40.48 -20.47 13.25
CA PRO A 132 -39.51 -19.89 12.29
C PRO A 132 -38.75 -20.95 11.45
N GLN A 133 -38.33 -20.63 10.22
CA GLN A 133 -37.21 -21.35 9.58
C GLN A 133 -36.53 -20.57 8.43
N GLU A 134 -35.68 -19.60 8.75
CA GLU A 134 -34.82 -18.92 7.76
C GLU A 134 -33.33 -19.00 8.08
N ARG A 135 -32.55 -19.16 7.01
CA ARG A 135 -31.12 -19.48 6.99
C ARG A 135 -30.28 -18.32 7.57
N ARG A 136 -29.34 -18.64 8.46
CA ARG A 136 -28.36 -17.68 9.00
C ARG A 136 -27.61 -16.97 7.86
N ARG A 137 -27.65 -15.64 7.83
CA ARG A 137 -26.73 -14.80 7.03
C ARG A 137 -25.49 -14.46 7.88
N PRO A 138 -24.31 -14.20 7.27
CA PRO A 138 -23.10 -13.86 8.03
C PRO A 138 -23.23 -12.54 8.80
N ILE A 139 -22.60 -12.47 9.98
CA ILE A 139 -22.56 -11.26 10.80
C ILE A 139 -21.53 -10.29 10.22
N VAL A 140 -21.97 -9.06 9.92
CA VAL A 140 -21.06 -7.96 9.53
C VAL A 140 -20.49 -7.33 10.79
N TRP A 141 -19.25 -7.71 11.14
CA TRP A 141 -18.52 -7.11 12.25
C TRP A 141 -18.17 -5.65 11.94
N ARG A 142 -18.57 -4.73 12.83
CA ARG A 142 -18.17 -3.33 12.79
C ARG A 142 -16.86 -3.17 13.56
N ALA A 143 -15.96 -2.31 13.08
CA ALA A 143 -14.75 -1.95 13.81
C ALA A 143 -15.11 -1.34 15.18
N GLY A 144 -14.46 -1.83 16.24
CA GLY A 144 -14.80 -1.48 17.61
C GLY A 144 -14.31 -0.09 18.02
N TYR A 145 -15.27 0.82 18.26
CA TYR A 145 -15.05 2.02 19.07
C TYR A 145 -16.19 2.14 20.08
N SER A 146 -15.86 2.08 21.37
CA SER A 146 -16.81 2.32 22.47
C SER A 146 -17.04 3.82 22.65
N ALA A 147 -17.76 4.43 21.72
CA ALA A 147 -18.27 5.78 21.90
C ALA A 147 -19.43 5.80 22.91
N PRO A 148 -19.57 6.86 23.73
CA PRO A 148 -20.82 7.13 24.44
C PRO A 148 -21.98 7.36 23.44
N PRO A 149 -23.25 7.32 23.88
CA PRO A 149 -24.41 7.34 22.98
C PRO A 149 -24.71 8.73 22.39
N THR A 150 -23.77 9.29 21.61
CA THR A 150 -24.12 10.26 20.57
C THR A 150 -25.09 9.61 19.58
N PRO A 151 -26.19 10.29 19.20
CA PRO A 151 -27.14 9.74 18.24
C PRO A 151 -26.43 9.42 16.93
N ALA A 152 -26.80 8.31 16.30
CA ALA A 152 -26.18 7.87 15.06
C ALA A 152 -26.23 9.00 14.01
N PRO A 153 -25.12 9.28 13.30
CA PRO A 153 -25.05 10.39 12.35
C PRO A 153 -26.01 10.12 11.19
N ASN A 154 -27.21 10.70 11.28
CA ASN A 154 -28.19 10.69 10.21
C ASN A 154 -27.55 11.39 8.98
N PRO A 155 -27.51 10.75 7.80
CA PRO A 155 -26.94 11.36 6.59
C PRO A 155 -27.66 12.64 6.11
N LEU A 156 -28.76 13.02 6.77
CA LEU A 156 -29.51 14.26 6.56
C LEU A 156 -29.28 15.33 7.65
N ALA A 157 -28.39 15.11 8.63
CA ALA A 157 -28.23 15.99 9.80
C ALA A 157 -27.16 17.10 9.68
N PHE A 158 -26.75 17.46 8.47
CA PHE A 158 -25.99 18.69 8.20
C PHE A 158 -26.68 19.50 7.08
N PRO A 159 -26.70 20.84 7.15
CA PRO A 159 -27.31 21.67 6.11
C PRO A 159 -26.58 21.49 4.76
N PRO A 160 -27.27 21.11 3.67
CA PRO A 160 -26.62 20.84 2.37
C PRO A 160 -25.90 22.04 1.73
N SER A 161 -26.20 23.26 2.18
CA SER A 161 -25.82 24.54 1.56
C SER A 161 -24.33 24.90 1.62
N TRP A 162 -23.48 24.12 2.29
CA TRP A 162 -22.03 24.35 2.40
C TRP A 162 -21.18 23.31 1.64
N LEU A 163 -21.80 22.33 0.97
CA LEU A 163 -21.10 21.18 0.38
C LEU A 163 -21.68 20.69 -0.96
N LEU A 164 -22.82 21.24 -1.38
CA LEU A 164 -23.18 21.33 -2.79
C LEU A 164 -22.52 22.60 -3.35
N ASP A 165 -21.60 22.44 -4.30
CA ASP A 165 -21.16 23.51 -5.20
C ASP A 165 -22.35 23.85 -6.13
N PRO A 166 -23.07 24.96 -5.91
CA PRO A 166 -24.37 25.18 -6.54
C PRO A 166 -24.23 25.75 -7.96
N PHE A 167 -22.99 26.04 -8.39
CA PHE A 167 -22.65 26.60 -9.69
C PHE A 167 -21.89 25.61 -10.58
N ASN A 168 -21.60 24.40 -10.10
CA ASN A 168 -20.71 23.42 -10.74
C ASN A 168 -19.34 24.03 -11.14
N SER A 169 -18.81 24.86 -10.25
CA SER A 169 -17.53 25.56 -10.38
C SER A 169 -16.30 24.66 -10.15
N LEU A 170 -16.47 23.50 -9.53
CA LEU A 170 -15.39 22.55 -9.28
C LEU A 170 -15.02 21.71 -10.54
N PRO A 171 -13.75 21.33 -10.73
CA PRO A 171 -13.32 20.59 -11.91
C PRO A 171 -14.10 19.28 -12.12
N GLY A 172 -14.73 19.12 -13.28
CA GLY A 172 -15.56 17.95 -13.61
C GLY A 172 -16.94 17.92 -12.94
N ALA A 173 -17.36 18.97 -12.23
CA ALA A 173 -18.72 19.09 -11.69
C ALA A 173 -19.75 19.43 -12.78
N ASP A 174 -19.31 19.92 -13.93
CA ASP A 174 -20.09 20.06 -15.15
C ASP A 174 -20.48 18.69 -15.75
N GLU A 175 -19.51 17.75 -15.81
CA GLU A 175 -19.74 16.40 -16.34
C GLU A 175 -20.45 15.47 -15.34
N VAL A 176 -20.01 15.49 -14.07
CA VAL A 176 -20.40 14.48 -13.06
C VAL A 176 -20.61 15.09 -11.66
N PRO A 177 -21.52 16.07 -11.50
CA PRO A 177 -21.69 16.84 -10.25
C PRO A 177 -21.94 15.96 -9.02
N SER A 178 -22.79 14.93 -9.16
CA SER A 178 -23.10 14.01 -8.08
C SER A 178 -21.94 13.08 -7.69
N ARG A 179 -20.96 12.85 -8.57
CA ARG A 179 -19.71 12.16 -8.23
C ARG A 179 -18.81 13.10 -7.44
N VAL A 180 -18.59 14.31 -7.95
CA VAL A 180 -17.76 15.35 -7.33
C VAL A 180 -18.23 15.65 -5.90
N ALA A 181 -19.49 16.06 -5.73
CA ALA A 181 -20.03 16.43 -4.42
C ALA A 181 -19.90 15.30 -3.37
N ARG A 182 -20.10 14.03 -3.76
CA ARG A 182 -19.92 12.87 -2.87
C ARG A 182 -18.47 12.65 -2.47
N LEU A 183 -17.51 12.86 -3.37
CA LEU A 183 -16.08 12.69 -3.06
C LEU A 183 -15.54 13.86 -2.22
N VAL A 184 -15.97 15.09 -2.48
CA VAL A 184 -15.66 16.26 -1.63
C VAL A 184 -16.26 16.09 -0.22
N PHE A 185 -17.50 15.59 -0.12
CA PHE A 185 -18.09 15.23 1.18
C PHE A 185 -17.30 14.11 1.89
N TYR A 186 -16.97 13.03 1.17
CA TYR A 186 -16.21 11.89 1.72
C TYR A 186 -14.81 12.30 2.19
N TRP A 187 -14.16 13.20 1.46
CA TRP A 187 -12.86 13.75 1.81
C TRP A 187 -12.89 14.35 3.23
N LYS A 188 -13.85 15.26 3.50
CA LYS A 188 -13.98 15.91 4.81
C LYS A 188 -14.54 14.97 5.89
N SER A 189 -15.52 14.14 5.56
CA SER A 189 -16.27 13.35 6.57
C SER A 189 -15.64 12.00 6.92
N VAL A 190 -14.74 11.46 6.09
CA VAL A 190 -14.16 10.13 6.29
C VAL A 190 -12.64 10.11 6.05
N PHE A 191 -12.14 10.65 4.94
CA PHE A 191 -10.72 10.55 4.59
C PHE A 191 -9.84 11.29 5.60
N VAL A 192 -10.04 12.60 5.79
CA VAL A 192 -9.23 13.39 6.75
C VAL A 192 -9.36 12.84 8.18
N PRO A 193 -10.56 12.55 8.73
CA PRO A 193 -10.70 11.96 10.07
C PRO A 193 -10.01 10.61 10.28
N MET A 194 -9.92 9.76 9.24
CA MET A 194 -9.28 8.45 9.36
C MET A 194 -7.77 8.48 9.10
N THR A 195 -7.28 9.39 8.25
CA THR A 195 -5.85 9.50 7.93
C THR A 195 -5.10 10.40 8.92
N PHE A 196 -5.73 11.48 9.40
CA PHE A 196 -5.12 12.49 10.27
C PHE A 196 -5.93 12.69 11.57
N PRO A 197 -6.11 11.62 12.40
CA PRO A 197 -7.03 11.62 13.54
C PRO A 197 -6.65 12.58 14.68
N GLU A 198 -5.44 13.12 14.66
CA GLU A 198 -4.97 14.12 15.64
C GLU A 198 -5.16 15.56 15.18
N GLU A 199 -5.08 15.87 13.88
CA GLU A 199 -5.12 17.25 13.35
C GLU A 199 -6.49 17.93 13.60
N LEU A 200 -7.59 17.16 13.50
CA LEU A 200 -8.96 17.62 13.78
C LEU A 200 -9.15 18.26 15.17
N LYS A 201 -8.30 17.91 16.14
CA LYS A 201 -8.42 18.32 17.54
C LYS A 201 -7.59 19.58 17.88
N ILE A 202 -6.63 19.99 17.05
CA ILE A 202 -5.79 21.17 17.32
C ILE A 202 -6.48 22.44 16.82
N ASN A 203 -6.71 22.53 15.50
CA ASN A 203 -7.42 23.65 14.89
C ASN A 203 -7.94 23.30 13.48
N ASP A 204 -9.09 22.62 13.42
CA ASP A 204 -9.79 22.14 12.21
C ASP A 204 -9.94 23.19 11.07
N LYS A 205 -9.81 24.49 11.37
CA LYS A 205 -10.05 25.58 10.42
C LYS A 205 -8.80 26.16 9.76
N ALA A 206 -7.59 25.75 10.16
CA ALA A 206 -6.35 26.27 9.59
C ALA A 206 -5.76 25.36 8.50
N GLY A 207 -5.19 24.22 8.89
CA GLY A 207 -4.53 23.28 7.96
C GLY A 207 -5.50 22.71 6.92
N THR A 208 -6.68 22.28 7.34
CA THR A 208 -7.76 21.78 6.47
C THR A 208 -8.16 22.81 5.41
N VAL A 209 -8.23 24.11 5.77
CA VAL A 209 -8.56 25.19 4.83
C VAL A 209 -7.40 25.51 3.91
N LEU A 210 -6.13 25.35 4.34
CA LEU A 210 -4.96 25.51 3.49
C LEU A 210 -4.88 24.39 2.44
N MET A 211 -5.09 23.13 2.85
CA MET A 211 -5.18 21.98 1.93
C MET A 211 -6.33 22.11 0.93
N VAL A 212 -7.51 22.57 1.36
CA VAL A 212 -8.61 22.88 0.44
C VAL A 212 -8.22 23.99 -0.52
N LYS A 213 -7.63 25.09 -0.04
CA LYS A 213 -7.23 26.20 -0.91
C LYS A 213 -6.17 25.80 -1.95
N SER A 214 -5.22 24.93 -1.64
CA SER A 214 -4.30 24.38 -2.66
C SER A 214 -5.07 23.45 -3.62
N ALA A 215 -5.62 22.36 -3.10
CA ALA A 215 -6.13 21.26 -3.92
C ALA A 215 -7.41 21.61 -4.72
N PHE A 216 -8.13 22.68 -4.39
CA PHE A 216 -9.32 23.13 -5.12
C PHE A 216 -9.04 24.32 -6.06
N SER A 217 -7.81 24.85 -6.09
CA SER A 217 -7.43 25.95 -7.01
C SER A 217 -6.89 25.48 -8.37
N ASP A 218 -6.49 24.21 -8.49
CA ASP A 218 -5.98 23.63 -9.75
C ASP A 218 -6.67 22.28 -10.08
N PRO A 219 -7.08 22.05 -11.35
CA PRO A 219 -7.75 20.81 -11.76
C PRO A 219 -6.96 19.51 -11.52
N GLY A 220 -5.65 19.50 -11.74
CA GLY A 220 -4.84 18.29 -11.54
C GLY A 220 -4.74 17.90 -10.07
N SER A 221 -4.52 18.88 -9.20
CA SER A 221 -4.46 18.73 -7.75
C SER A 221 -5.81 18.27 -7.21
N PHE A 222 -6.91 18.87 -7.73
CA PHE A 222 -8.28 18.50 -7.39
C PHE A 222 -8.62 17.06 -7.79
N PHE A 223 -8.42 16.70 -9.06
CA PHE A 223 -8.69 15.35 -9.54
C PHE A 223 -7.82 14.33 -8.80
N GLY A 224 -6.55 14.64 -8.51
CA GLY A 224 -5.68 13.81 -7.67
C GLY A 224 -6.24 13.58 -6.27
N LEU A 225 -6.71 14.62 -5.58
CA LEU A 225 -7.35 14.50 -4.26
C LEU A 225 -8.63 13.64 -4.35
N MET A 226 -9.45 13.84 -5.38
CA MET A 226 -10.65 13.04 -5.62
C MET A 226 -10.30 11.57 -5.95
N THR A 227 -9.18 11.30 -6.64
CA THR A 227 -8.66 9.95 -6.86
C THR A 227 -8.24 9.27 -5.55
N MET A 228 -7.54 9.97 -4.66
CA MET A 228 -7.20 9.43 -3.33
C MET A 228 -8.46 9.10 -2.52
N CYS A 229 -9.46 9.98 -2.54
CA CYS A 229 -10.72 9.79 -1.82
C CYS A 229 -11.54 8.62 -2.36
N ALA A 230 -11.64 8.50 -3.69
CA ALA A 230 -12.31 7.38 -4.34
C ALA A 230 -11.55 6.05 -4.11
N ALA A 231 -10.21 6.08 -4.15
CA ALA A 231 -9.38 4.92 -3.80
C ALA A 231 -9.64 4.47 -2.35
N HIS A 232 -9.57 5.40 -1.39
CA HIS A 232 -9.77 5.11 0.04
C HIS A 232 -11.17 4.54 0.30
N ARG A 233 -12.20 5.13 -0.31
CA ARG A 233 -13.58 4.62 -0.27
C ARG A 233 -13.67 3.19 -0.82
N ALA A 234 -13.00 2.89 -1.94
CA ALA A 234 -13.01 1.58 -2.55
C ALA A 234 -12.38 0.50 -1.65
N VAL A 235 -11.20 0.75 -1.06
CA VAL A 235 -10.58 -0.21 -0.12
C VAL A 235 -11.36 -0.35 1.19
N LEU A 236 -11.98 0.70 1.73
CA LEU A 236 -12.85 0.56 2.91
C LEU A 236 -14.14 -0.23 2.62
N ALA A 237 -14.68 -0.15 1.40
CA ALA A 237 -15.85 -0.92 0.97
C ALA A 237 -15.53 -2.36 0.51
N GLY A 238 -14.29 -2.83 0.67
CA GLY A 238 -13.88 -4.20 0.35
C GLY A 238 -13.58 -4.45 -1.14
N TYR A 239 -13.48 -3.41 -1.96
CA TYR A 239 -13.09 -3.53 -3.38
C TYR A 239 -11.56 -3.71 -3.53
N HIS A 240 -11.02 -4.76 -2.92
CA HIS A 240 -9.60 -5.12 -2.98
C HIS A 240 -9.25 -5.74 -4.34
N ILE A 241 -8.14 -5.31 -4.95
CA ILE A 241 -7.55 -6.02 -6.10
C ILE A 241 -6.68 -7.18 -5.57
N ASP A 242 -7.30 -8.12 -4.86
CA ASP A 242 -6.61 -9.30 -4.34
C ASP A 242 -6.57 -10.41 -5.41
N PHE A 243 -5.51 -10.38 -6.21
CA PHE A 243 -5.17 -11.41 -7.23
C PHE A 243 -4.97 -12.83 -6.66
N SER A 244 -5.01 -13.01 -5.32
CA SER A 244 -4.88 -14.29 -4.63
C SER A 244 -6.21 -14.94 -4.22
N ARG A 245 -7.36 -14.35 -4.58
CA ARG A 245 -8.69 -14.92 -4.30
C ARG A 245 -8.97 -16.10 -5.24
N GLN A 246 -9.36 -17.26 -4.70
CA GLN A 246 -9.78 -18.40 -5.53
C GLN A 246 -11.01 -18.03 -6.39
N PRO A 247 -11.08 -18.50 -7.65
CA PRO A 247 -12.03 -17.99 -8.64
C PRO A 247 -13.51 -18.28 -8.32
N ASP A 248 -13.81 -19.29 -7.50
CA ASP A 248 -15.12 -19.96 -7.53
C ASP A 248 -16.14 -19.50 -6.47
N SER A 249 -15.89 -18.41 -5.73
CA SER A 249 -16.67 -18.07 -4.51
C SER A 249 -17.23 -16.64 -4.40
N SER A 250 -17.05 -15.77 -5.39
CA SER A 250 -17.69 -14.44 -5.42
C SER A 250 -17.68 -13.81 -6.81
N PRO A 251 -18.66 -12.96 -7.17
CA PRO A 251 -18.62 -12.18 -8.41
C PRO A 251 -17.34 -11.33 -8.48
N PRO A 252 -16.81 -11.05 -9.69
CA PRO A 252 -15.57 -10.30 -9.86
C PRO A 252 -15.67 -8.92 -9.21
N ILE A 253 -14.64 -8.57 -8.45
CA ILE A 253 -14.57 -7.31 -7.70
C ILE A 253 -14.57 -6.17 -8.71
N LYS A 254 -15.69 -5.44 -8.77
CA LYS A 254 -15.87 -4.37 -9.76
C LYS A 254 -14.84 -3.26 -9.49
N PRO A 255 -14.12 -2.78 -10.51
CA PRO A 255 -13.28 -1.59 -10.36
C PRO A 255 -14.14 -0.40 -9.97
N ASP A 256 -13.72 0.38 -8.96
CA ASP A 256 -14.44 1.58 -8.55
C ASP A 256 -14.39 2.62 -9.69
N ALA A 257 -15.55 2.86 -10.31
CA ALA A 257 -15.67 3.71 -11.49
C ALA A 257 -15.40 5.19 -11.18
N ASP A 258 -15.51 5.62 -9.93
CA ASP A 258 -15.18 7.00 -9.54
C ASP A 258 -13.65 7.15 -9.42
N TYR A 259 -12.94 6.14 -8.88
CA TYR A 259 -11.47 6.11 -8.83
C TYR A 259 -10.85 6.18 -10.23
N TYR A 260 -11.26 5.29 -11.15
CA TYR A 260 -10.69 5.29 -12.51
C TYR A 260 -11.03 6.57 -13.28
N PHE A 261 -12.23 7.12 -13.12
CA PHE A 261 -12.60 8.39 -13.75
C PHE A 261 -11.72 9.55 -13.27
N MET A 262 -11.63 9.75 -11.95
CA MET A 262 -10.84 10.84 -11.38
C MET A 262 -9.35 10.68 -11.70
N LYS A 263 -8.85 9.43 -11.70
CA LYS A 263 -7.46 9.13 -12.08
C LYS A 263 -7.16 9.48 -13.52
N VAL A 264 -8.04 9.15 -14.47
CA VAL A 264 -7.85 9.51 -15.89
C VAL A 264 -7.85 11.03 -16.06
N ARG A 265 -8.75 11.76 -15.39
CA ARG A 265 -8.77 13.23 -15.40
C ARG A 265 -7.50 13.84 -14.81
N CYS A 266 -7.04 13.33 -13.66
CA CYS A 266 -5.79 13.72 -13.02
C CYS A 266 -4.57 13.50 -13.94
N MET A 267 -4.48 12.34 -14.61
CA MET A 267 -3.41 12.05 -15.56
C MET A 267 -3.50 12.91 -16.84
N GLN A 268 -4.70 13.27 -17.29
CA GLN A 268 -4.88 14.21 -18.42
C GLN A 268 -4.35 15.59 -18.06
N GLU A 269 -4.71 16.13 -16.90
CA GLU A 269 -4.18 17.41 -16.40
C GLU A 269 -2.66 17.36 -16.22
N MET A 270 -2.11 16.31 -15.61
CA MET A 270 -0.66 16.17 -15.46
C MET A 270 0.05 16.16 -16.83
N ASN A 271 -0.47 15.40 -17.80
CA ASN A 271 0.10 15.39 -19.16
C ASN A 271 0.00 16.77 -19.83
N ALA A 272 -1.10 17.50 -19.65
CA ALA A 272 -1.25 18.87 -20.17
C ALA A 272 -0.26 19.85 -19.54
N LYS A 273 -0.02 19.75 -18.22
CA LYS A 273 1.03 20.52 -17.53
C LYS A 273 2.43 20.18 -18.04
N MET A 274 2.73 18.90 -18.30
CA MET A 274 4.03 18.47 -18.82
C MET A 274 4.33 18.96 -20.25
N CYS A 275 3.32 19.39 -21.02
CA CYS A 275 3.50 20.01 -22.33
C CYS A 275 3.83 21.52 -22.26
N ASP A 276 3.70 22.16 -21.10
CA ASP A 276 3.97 23.59 -20.87
C ASP A 276 5.16 23.74 -19.92
N SER A 277 6.26 24.33 -20.39
CA SER A 277 7.49 24.51 -19.61
C SER A 277 7.29 25.29 -18.32
N ASN A 278 6.27 26.15 -18.24
CA ASN A 278 5.96 26.95 -17.07
C ASN A 278 5.12 26.18 -16.03
N ARG A 279 4.34 25.18 -16.47
CA ARG A 279 3.46 24.37 -15.61
C ARG A 279 4.09 23.04 -15.19
N ALA A 280 4.96 22.45 -16.02
CA ALA A 280 5.55 21.12 -15.79
C ALA A 280 6.26 20.95 -14.44
N LEU A 281 6.78 22.04 -13.86
CA LEU A 281 7.48 22.06 -12.56
C LEU A 281 6.80 22.99 -11.53
N SER A 282 5.55 23.41 -11.75
CA SER A 282 4.80 24.25 -10.81
C SER A 282 4.36 23.45 -9.57
N ASP A 283 4.00 24.15 -8.48
CA ASP A 283 3.65 23.51 -7.20
C ASP A 283 2.46 22.55 -7.35
N GLU A 284 1.50 22.93 -8.18
CA GLU A 284 0.32 22.15 -8.53
C GLU A 284 0.68 20.88 -9.33
N SER A 285 1.78 20.87 -10.09
CA SER A 285 2.28 19.65 -10.74
C SER A 285 2.87 18.67 -9.72
N PHE A 286 3.56 19.17 -8.68
CA PHE A 286 4.05 18.34 -7.59
C PHE A 286 2.88 17.76 -6.76
N ASP A 287 1.89 18.58 -6.38
CA ASP A 287 0.65 18.13 -5.71
C ASP A 287 -0.07 17.06 -6.55
N THR A 288 -0.20 17.27 -7.87
CA THR A 288 -0.81 16.28 -8.79
C THR A 288 -0.07 14.95 -8.77
N MET A 289 1.26 14.97 -8.83
CA MET A 289 2.11 13.77 -8.83
C MET A 289 2.10 13.03 -7.47
N VAL A 290 2.17 13.77 -6.35
CA VAL A 290 2.10 13.20 -5.00
C VAL A 290 0.72 12.57 -4.73
N ASN A 291 -0.36 13.18 -5.22
CA ASN A 291 -1.71 12.61 -5.12
C ASN A 291 -1.87 11.33 -5.97
N LEU A 292 -1.30 11.29 -7.18
CA LEU A 292 -1.26 10.07 -7.99
C LEU A 292 -0.50 8.94 -7.28
N LEU A 293 0.73 9.22 -6.81
CA LEU A 293 1.54 8.27 -6.04
C LEU A 293 0.78 7.74 -4.82
N THR A 294 0.25 8.64 -3.98
CA THR A 294 -0.49 8.26 -2.76
C THR A 294 -1.73 7.42 -3.09
N SER A 295 -2.44 7.71 -4.18
CA SER A 295 -3.58 6.87 -4.60
C SER A 295 -3.18 5.43 -4.96
N THR A 296 -1.99 5.22 -5.54
CA THR A 296 -1.48 3.87 -5.85
C THR A 296 -1.05 3.11 -4.59
N LEU A 297 -0.56 3.80 -3.56
CA LEU A 297 -0.30 3.22 -2.23
C LEU A 297 -1.60 2.82 -1.52
N ILE A 298 -2.66 3.63 -1.64
CA ILE A 298 -3.98 3.34 -1.04
C ILE A 298 -4.62 2.09 -1.67
N ILE A 299 -4.50 1.87 -2.99
CA ILE A 299 -4.99 0.64 -3.64
C ILE A 299 -4.03 -0.55 -3.41
N GLY A 300 -2.72 -0.31 -3.56
CA GLY A 300 -1.65 -1.31 -3.53
C GLY A 300 -1.04 -1.61 -4.90
N THR A 301 -1.15 -0.72 -5.90
CA THR A 301 -0.52 -0.90 -7.23
C THR A 301 0.96 -0.49 -7.20
N PHE A 302 1.78 -1.23 -6.45
CA PHE A 302 3.18 -0.87 -6.17
C PHE A 302 4.08 -0.74 -7.41
N ASP A 303 3.84 -1.49 -8.48
CA ASP A 303 4.55 -1.28 -9.76
C ASP A 303 4.28 0.11 -10.35
N GLU A 304 3.07 0.63 -10.16
CA GLU A 304 2.67 1.97 -10.59
C GLU A 304 3.17 3.05 -9.63
N ALA A 305 3.17 2.78 -8.32
CA ALA A 305 3.78 3.65 -7.32
C ALA A 305 5.27 3.92 -7.65
N ARG A 306 6.00 2.90 -8.10
CA ARG A 306 7.40 3.05 -8.56
C ARG A 306 7.54 3.92 -9.81
N ILE A 307 6.54 3.97 -10.69
CA ILE A 307 6.54 4.85 -11.86
C ILE A 307 6.31 6.30 -11.42
N HIS A 308 5.28 6.57 -10.62
CA HIS A 308 4.97 7.92 -10.14
C HIS A 308 6.08 8.48 -9.24
N LEU A 309 6.64 7.67 -8.34
CA LEU A 309 7.78 8.04 -7.50
C LEU A 309 9.06 8.31 -8.33
N GLY A 310 9.29 7.56 -9.40
CA GLY A 310 10.36 7.84 -10.37
C GLY A 310 10.14 9.17 -11.11
N GLY A 311 8.90 9.47 -11.48
CA GLY A 311 8.50 10.78 -12.03
C GLY A 311 8.74 11.92 -11.05
N LEU A 312 8.28 11.77 -9.81
CA LEU A 312 8.47 12.76 -8.74
C LEU A 312 9.96 13.03 -8.47
N LYS A 313 10.79 11.99 -8.39
CA LYS A 313 12.26 12.14 -8.29
C LYS A 313 12.82 12.94 -9.46
N ARG A 314 12.37 12.70 -10.68
CA ARG A 314 12.82 13.45 -11.86
C ARG A 314 12.36 14.91 -11.85
N MET A 315 11.17 15.20 -11.34
CA MET A 315 10.67 16.58 -11.15
C MET A 315 11.50 17.32 -10.09
N VAL A 316 11.82 16.68 -8.96
CA VAL A 316 12.70 17.24 -7.92
C VAL A 316 14.09 17.57 -8.50
N GLU A 317 14.70 16.65 -9.26
CA GLU A 317 15.98 16.90 -9.95
C GLU A 317 15.92 18.11 -10.89
N LEU A 318 14.90 18.19 -11.74
CA LEU A 318 14.74 19.26 -12.73
C LEU A 318 14.47 20.63 -12.10
N ARG A 319 13.87 20.66 -10.90
CA ARG A 319 13.58 21.89 -10.14
C ARG A 319 14.75 22.34 -9.24
N GLY A 320 15.90 21.66 -9.31
CA GLY A 320 17.13 22.04 -8.57
C GLY A 320 17.43 21.20 -7.32
N GLY A 321 16.66 20.14 -7.06
CA GLY A 321 16.79 19.28 -5.88
C GLY A 321 15.95 19.74 -4.69
N LEU A 322 15.95 18.93 -3.62
CA LEU A 322 15.11 19.14 -2.42
C LEU A 322 15.37 20.47 -1.70
N MET A 323 16.59 21.00 -1.81
CA MET A 323 17.01 22.23 -1.13
C MET A 323 16.77 23.51 -1.94
N ALA A 324 16.20 23.40 -3.15
CA ALA A 324 15.84 24.58 -3.95
C ALA A 324 14.71 25.37 -3.27
N ASP A 325 14.79 26.71 -3.26
CA ASP A 325 13.90 27.57 -2.45
C ASP A 325 12.40 27.33 -2.69
N GLY A 326 12.00 26.97 -3.92
CA GLY A 326 10.62 26.62 -4.25
C GLY A 326 10.12 25.28 -3.70
N ILE A 327 11.01 24.30 -3.50
CA ILE A 327 10.68 22.98 -2.90
C ILE A 327 10.84 23.01 -1.37
N ASN A 328 11.76 23.84 -0.85
CA ASN A 328 11.98 24.03 0.59
C ASN A 328 10.79 24.73 1.30
N GLN A 329 9.72 25.06 0.57
CA GLN A 329 8.41 25.33 1.15
C GLN A 329 7.92 24.14 1.96
N PHE A 330 7.68 24.35 3.26
CA PHE A 330 7.50 23.30 4.25
C PHE A 330 6.42 22.26 3.89
N SER A 331 5.29 22.69 3.32
CA SER A 331 4.19 21.82 2.87
C SER A 331 4.62 20.86 1.76
N MET A 332 5.30 21.35 0.72
CA MET A 332 5.73 20.54 -0.42
C MET A 332 6.83 19.57 -0.01
N LEU A 333 7.82 20.04 0.76
CA LEU A 333 8.91 19.19 1.24
C LEU A 333 8.36 18.04 2.11
N ALA A 334 7.43 18.33 3.02
CA ALA A 334 6.77 17.32 3.84
C ALA A 334 5.97 16.32 2.98
N ALA A 335 5.22 16.79 1.97
CA ALA A 335 4.45 15.93 1.06
C ALA A 335 5.34 14.99 0.23
N ILE A 336 6.43 15.51 -0.35
CA ILE A 336 7.41 14.72 -1.13
C ILE A 336 8.03 13.63 -0.25
N ILE A 337 8.64 14.02 0.88
CA ILE A 337 9.36 13.09 1.77
C ILE A 337 8.40 12.06 2.38
N THR A 338 7.19 12.47 2.80
CA THR A 338 6.18 11.53 3.31
C THR A 338 5.76 10.52 2.25
N SER A 339 5.55 10.95 1.00
CA SER A 339 5.12 10.04 -0.08
C SER A 339 6.19 9.01 -0.46
N ASP A 340 7.47 9.40 -0.49
CA ASP A 340 8.61 8.50 -0.68
C ASP A 340 8.78 7.53 0.50
N VAL A 341 8.74 8.02 1.74
CA VAL A 341 8.85 7.17 2.95
C VAL A 341 7.71 6.16 3.03
N LYS A 342 6.45 6.56 2.77
CA LYS A 342 5.30 5.62 2.75
C LYS A 342 5.38 4.62 1.58
N ALA A 343 5.89 5.02 0.42
CA ALA A 343 6.14 4.09 -0.68
C ALA A 343 7.25 3.08 -0.34
N ALA A 344 8.35 3.56 0.25
CA ALA A 344 9.48 2.75 0.69
C ALA A 344 9.10 1.79 1.84
N SER A 345 8.21 2.19 2.75
CA SER A 345 7.58 1.30 3.76
C SER A 345 6.76 0.17 3.13
N GLY A 346 5.94 0.47 2.11
CA GLY A 346 5.16 -0.54 1.41
C GLY A 346 6.00 -1.48 0.53
N LEU A 347 7.14 -1.00 0.02
CA LEU A 347 8.11 -1.79 -0.75
C LEU A 347 9.15 -2.52 0.15
N MET A 348 9.31 -2.09 1.40
CA MET A 348 10.38 -2.47 2.33
C MET A 348 11.80 -2.21 1.77
N THR A 349 12.01 -1.01 1.22
CA THR A 349 13.28 -0.55 0.60
C THR A 349 13.81 0.73 1.24
N LYS A 350 15.05 1.15 0.94
CA LYS A 350 15.52 2.52 1.23
C LYS A 350 14.61 3.54 0.52
N PRO A 351 14.25 4.68 1.15
CA PRO A 351 13.64 5.82 0.46
C PRO A 351 14.57 6.37 -0.63
N LEU A 352 14.02 6.96 -1.69
CA LEU A 352 14.81 7.54 -2.78
C LEU A 352 15.44 8.88 -2.41
N PHE A 353 14.85 9.60 -1.47
CA PHE A 353 15.32 10.89 -1.00
C PHE A 353 16.08 10.75 0.34
N PRO A 354 17.22 11.45 0.54
CA PRO A 354 17.78 11.63 1.87
C PRO A 354 16.85 12.56 2.69
N LEU A 355 16.98 12.52 4.01
CA LEU A 355 16.38 13.56 4.85
C LEU A 355 17.08 14.90 4.53
N PRO A 356 16.33 15.98 4.20
CA PRO A 356 16.91 17.28 3.86
C PRO A 356 17.28 18.13 5.09
N TRP A 357 17.07 17.61 6.29
CA TRP A 357 17.43 18.21 7.57
C TRP A 357 18.24 17.23 8.44
N ASP A 358 19.11 17.78 9.29
CA ASP A 358 19.86 16.97 10.25
C ASP A 358 18.94 16.36 11.33
N PRO A 359 19.24 15.13 11.80
CA PRO A 359 18.69 14.56 13.03
C PRO A 359 18.66 15.52 14.22
N ARG A 360 17.47 15.84 14.75
CA ARG A 360 17.33 16.65 15.97
C ARG A 360 16.67 15.84 17.10
N PRO A 361 17.25 15.81 18.31
CA PRO A 361 16.59 15.19 19.46
C PRO A 361 15.36 16.02 19.88
N VAL A 362 14.37 15.35 20.48
CA VAL A 362 13.20 16.01 21.09
C VAL A 362 13.71 17.01 22.16
N PRO A 363 13.34 18.31 22.11
CA PRO A 363 13.83 19.28 23.09
C PRO A 363 13.41 18.92 24.50
N SER A 364 14.27 19.14 25.50
CA SER A 364 14.02 18.69 26.87
C SER A 364 12.76 19.30 27.51
N SER A 365 12.32 20.48 27.08
CA SER A 365 11.04 21.08 27.47
C SER A 365 9.83 20.32 26.92
N VAL A 366 9.91 19.82 25.68
CA VAL A 366 8.89 18.94 25.07
C VAL A 366 8.89 17.58 25.78
N GLN A 367 10.07 17.00 26.02
CA GLN A 367 10.22 15.74 26.78
C GLN A 367 9.61 15.84 28.20
N GLN A 368 9.67 17.01 28.84
CA GLN A 368 9.00 17.26 30.11
C GLN A 368 7.47 17.32 29.99
N ARG A 369 6.91 17.93 28.93
CA ARG A 369 5.45 18.00 28.68
C ARG A 369 4.81 16.63 28.47
N ILE A 370 5.48 15.77 27.69
CA ILE A 370 5.00 14.44 27.31
C ILE A 370 5.29 13.35 28.37
N ARG A 371 6.13 13.65 29.38
CA ARG A 371 6.54 12.66 30.39
C ARG A 371 5.31 12.11 31.14
N PRO A 372 5.17 10.78 31.30
CA PRO A 372 4.07 10.20 32.05
C PRO A 372 4.25 10.44 33.56
N PRO A 373 3.15 10.49 34.35
CA PRO A 373 3.22 10.53 35.81
C PRO A 373 4.03 9.37 36.39
N ALA A 374 4.69 9.57 37.53
CA ALA A 374 5.56 8.56 38.14
C ALA A 374 4.84 7.26 38.56
N SER A 375 3.52 7.31 38.76
CA SER A 375 2.64 6.17 39.04
C SER A 375 2.05 5.50 37.79
N SER A 376 2.28 6.05 36.59
CA SER A 376 1.76 5.48 35.35
C SER A 376 2.61 4.29 34.91
N ILE A 377 1.95 3.24 34.44
CA ILE A 377 2.62 2.06 33.84
C ILE A 377 3.53 2.45 32.65
N LEU A 378 3.27 3.59 32.01
CA LEU A 378 4.04 4.11 30.88
C LEU A 378 5.46 4.59 31.25
N THR A 379 5.85 4.61 32.55
CA THR A 379 7.27 4.75 32.92
C THR A 379 8.13 3.58 32.43
N ARG A 380 7.51 2.40 32.21
CA ARG A 380 8.14 1.18 31.67
C ARG A 380 8.26 1.15 30.15
N LEU A 381 7.63 2.09 29.44
CA LEU A 381 7.42 2.03 27.99
C LEU A 381 8.75 1.83 27.22
N GLY A 382 8.91 0.64 26.64
CA GLY A 382 10.11 0.23 25.88
C GLY A 382 11.29 -0.30 26.71
N ALA A 383 11.19 -0.43 28.04
CA ALA A 383 12.26 -0.93 28.90
C ALA A 383 12.84 -2.28 28.45
N ALA A 384 12.00 -3.21 27.98
CA ALA A 384 12.44 -4.51 27.48
C ALA A 384 13.15 -4.43 26.12
N PHE A 385 12.90 -3.41 25.29
CA PHE A 385 13.74 -3.13 24.13
C PHE A 385 15.13 -2.67 24.56
N PHE A 386 15.21 -1.71 25.48
CA PHE A 386 16.50 -1.10 25.91
C PHE A 386 17.37 -2.06 26.72
N ALA A 387 16.79 -3.10 27.33
CA ALA A 387 17.52 -4.21 27.95
C ALA A 387 17.95 -5.32 26.98
N ASN A 388 17.50 -5.30 25.72
CA ASN A 388 17.72 -6.40 24.78
C ASN A 388 19.03 -6.25 23.99
N ASN A 389 20.08 -6.90 24.50
CA ASN A 389 21.43 -6.95 23.91
C ASN A 389 21.52 -7.60 22.51
N LEU A 390 20.40 -8.10 21.94
CA LEU A 390 20.34 -8.67 20.58
C LEU A 390 19.89 -7.66 19.51
N LEU A 391 19.58 -6.42 19.90
CA LEU A 391 19.20 -5.32 19.01
C LEU A 391 20.39 -4.36 18.83
N SER A 392 20.70 -3.99 17.59
CA SER A 392 21.81 -3.08 17.28
C SER A 392 21.62 -1.67 17.87
N LEU A 393 22.74 -1.02 18.19
CA LEU A 393 22.75 0.36 18.69
C LEU A 393 22.04 1.37 17.75
N PRO A 394 22.14 1.27 16.41
CA PRO A 394 21.30 2.03 15.48
C PRO A 394 19.80 1.87 15.74
N LEU A 395 19.30 0.63 15.88
CA LEU A 395 17.88 0.41 16.16
C LEU A 395 17.48 0.91 17.55
N LEU A 396 18.30 0.69 18.58
CA LEU A 396 18.03 1.19 19.94
C LEU A 396 17.91 2.73 19.99
N ARG A 397 18.73 3.45 19.22
CA ARG A 397 18.61 4.92 19.07
C ARG A 397 17.28 5.33 18.43
N ILE A 398 16.84 4.61 17.41
CA ILE A 398 15.54 4.84 16.76
C ILE A 398 14.38 4.54 17.73
N LEU A 399 14.48 3.47 18.51
CA LEU A 399 13.47 3.07 19.51
C LEU A 399 13.33 4.11 20.64
N HIS A 400 14.40 4.80 21.04
CA HIS A 400 14.27 5.94 21.97
C HIS A 400 13.42 7.08 21.40
N VAL A 401 13.57 7.40 20.10
CA VAL A 401 12.75 8.42 19.42
C VAL A 401 11.29 7.95 19.27
N MET A 402 11.08 6.67 18.93
CA MET A 402 9.74 6.06 18.89
C MET A 402 9.01 6.14 20.23
N ARG A 403 9.70 5.88 21.34
CA ARG A 403 9.12 6.00 22.68
C ARG A 403 8.59 7.42 22.93
N ASP A 404 9.36 8.44 22.55
CA ASP A 404 8.96 9.83 22.75
C ASP A 404 7.77 10.21 21.82
N ILE A 405 7.69 9.68 20.59
CA ILE A 405 6.50 9.81 19.71
C ILE A 405 5.24 9.18 20.36
N VAL A 406 5.39 8.00 20.97
CA VAL A 406 4.29 7.26 21.63
C VAL A 406 3.81 7.99 22.89
N LEU A 407 4.74 8.50 23.70
CA LEU A 407 4.44 9.33 24.88
C LEU A 407 3.77 10.66 24.47
N TYR A 408 4.19 11.27 23.37
CA TYR A 408 3.50 12.44 22.82
C TYR A 408 2.04 12.12 22.46
N SER A 409 1.78 11.06 21.67
CA SER A 409 0.40 10.74 21.25
C SER A 409 -0.50 10.38 22.45
N GLN A 410 0.04 9.76 23.50
CA GLN A 410 -0.69 9.58 24.76
C GLN A 410 -0.94 10.92 25.47
N ALA A 411 0.09 11.73 25.70
CA ALA A 411 -0.04 13.02 26.39
C ALA A 411 -1.00 13.97 25.67
N TYR A 412 -1.03 13.94 24.34
CA TYR A 412 -1.99 14.67 23.50
C TYR A 412 -3.44 14.17 23.66
N ARG A 413 -3.66 12.88 23.92
CA ARG A 413 -4.99 12.30 24.18
C ARG A 413 -5.48 12.59 25.60
N GLU A 414 -4.62 12.43 26.61
CA GLU A 414 -4.94 12.66 28.03
C GLU A 414 -5.06 14.17 28.35
N ARG A 415 -4.12 14.97 27.84
CA ARG A 415 -3.84 16.34 28.28
C ARG A 415 -3.55 17.25 27.07
N PRO A 416 -4.48 17.41 26.11
CA PRO A 416 -4.26 18.21 24.90
C PRO A 416 -3.86 19.67 25.19
N ALA A 417 -4.32 20.25 26.30
CA ALA A 417 -3.94 21.60 26.73
C ALA A 417 -2.50 21.72 27.30
N ALA A 418 -1.79 20.60 27.46
CA ALA A 418 -0.42 20.53 27.99
C ALA A 418 0.65 20.31 26.90
N VAL A 419 0.29 20.40 25.62
CA VAL A 419 1.17 20.34 24.44
C VAL A 419 0.73 21.41 23.44
N TYR A 420 1.66 21.94 22.64
CA TYR A 420 1.40 23.08 21.76
C TYR A 420 1.29 22.67 20.28
N PRO A 421 0.70 23.48 19.38
CA PRO A 421 0.63 23.18 17.95
C PRO A 421 1.99 22.89 17.31
N GLU A 422 3.04 23.56 17.80
CA GLU A 422 4.42 23.37 17.38
C GLU A 422 5.00 22.01 17.82
N ASP A 423 4.51 21.46 18.94
CA ASP A 423 4.85 20.09 19.36
C ASP A 423 4.27 19.07 18.37
N HIS A 424 3.04 19.28 17.90
CA HIS A 424 2.42 18.38 16.92
C HIS A 424 3.18 18.35 15.60
N GLU A 425 3.58 19.52 15.08
CA GLU A 425 4.38 19.60 13.86
C GLU A 425 5.75 18.94 14.04
N LEU A 426 6.43 19.19 15.18
CA LEU A 426 7.68 18.51 15.53
C LEU A 426 7.49 16.98 15.50
N PHE A 427 6.44 16.45 16.13
CA PHE A 427 6.21 15.01 16.15
C PHE A 427 5.77 14.42 14.80
N ARG A 428 5.10 15.21 13.94
CA ARG A 428 4.75 14.82 12.56
C ARG A 428 6.00 14.65 11.70
N VAL A 429 6.91 15.62 11.73
CA VAL A 429 8.23 15.52 11.09
C VAL A 429 9.04 14.36 11.68
N LEU A 430 9.07 14.24 13.01
CA LEU A 430 9.85 13.21 13.72
C LEU A 430 9.37 11.79 13.43
N ASN A 431 8.07 11.56 13.23
CA ASN A 431 7.50 10.27 12.84
C ASN A 431 8.00 9.87 11.44
N CYS A 432 7.87 10.77 10.45
CA CYS A 432 8.37 10.54 9.09
C CYS A 432 9.89 10.30 9.06
N GLU A 433 10.66 11.09 9.82
CA GLU A 433 12.10 10.92 10.03
C GLU A 433 12.45 9.55 10.67
N THR A 434 11.65 9.09 11.62
CA THR A 434 11.87 7.81 12.32
C THR A 434 11.54 6.63 11.41
N GLU A 435 10.49 6.72 10.61
CA GLU A 435 10.14 5.73 9.57
C GLU A 435 11.22 5.69 8.47
N HIS A 436 11.71 6.85 8.01
CA HIS A 436 12.85 6.95 7.10
C HIS A 436 14.10 6.25 7.66
N ARG A 437 14.43 6.47 8.95
CA ARG A 437 15.56 5.78 9.60
C ARG A 437 15.38 4.28 9.68
N LEU A 438 14.19 3.78 10.05
CA LEU A 438 13.87 2.34 10.11
C LEU A 438 14.08 1.64 8.76
N LEU A 439 13.87 2.36 7.65
CA LEU A 439 14.15 1.88 6.30
C LEU A 439 15.62 2.05 5.91
N SER A 440 16.27 3.13 6.32
CA SER A 440 17.60 3.53 5.83
C SER A 440 18.79 2.92 6.56
N TYR A 441 18.73 2.68 7.88
CA TYR A 441 19.93 2.33 8.67
C TYR A 441 20.57 1.00 8.29
N ILE A 442 19.81 0.11 7.65
CA ILE A 442 20.26 -1.20 7.17
C ILE A 442 21.07 -1.13 5.85
N TYR A 443 21.25 0.07 5.27
CA TYR A 443 22.00 0.27 4.05
C TYR A 443 23.23 1.14 4.36
N PRO A 444 24.45 0.58 4.30
CA PRO A 444 25.66 1.34 4.60
C PRO A 444 25.85 2.48 3.58
N ASP A 445 26.49 3.57 4.00
CA ASP A 445 26.70 4.76 3.18
C ASP A 445 27.85 4.57 2.17
N GLY A 446 27.65 3.63 1.24
CA GLY A 446 28.41 3.52 0.01
C GLY A 446 27.97 4.59 -1.01
N HIS A 447 28.94 5.15 -1.73
CA HIS A 447 28.71 6.27 -2.65
C HIS A 447 27.62 5.99 -3.72
N GLN A 448 26.87 7.04 -4.03
CA GLN A 448 25.73 7.06 -4.96
C GLN A 448 26.04 6.36 -6.30
N SER A 449 25.29 5.30 -6.64
CA SER A 449 25.11 4.82 -8.03
C SER A 449 24.21 3.57 -8.13
N SER A 450 24.19 2.68 -7.13
CA SER A 450 23.35 1.47 -7.15
C SER A 450 22.06 1.64 -6.32
N PRO A 451 20.85 1.43 -6.90
CA PRO A 451 19.62 1.24 -6.12
C PRO A 451 19.55 -0.13 -5.43
N PHE A 452 20.56 -0.98 -5.63
CA PHE A 452 20.78 -2.25 -4.94
C PHE A 452 22.04 -2.14 -4.07
N GLY A 453 22.08 -1.15 -3.16
CA GLY A 453 23.14 -1.08 -2.15
C GLY A 453 23.11 -2.32 -1.27
N THR A 454 24.29 -2.90 -0.99
CA THR A 454 24.41 -4.15 -0.22
C THR A 454 23.85 -3.93 1.19
N GLN A 455 22.66 -4.49 1.44
CA GLN A 455 22.01 -4.41 2.75
C GLN A 455 22.89 -5.09 3.81
N LEU A 456 22.96 -4.51 5.01
CA LEU A 456 23.53 -5.15 6.18
C LEU A 456 22.77 -6.44 6.48
N ASP A 457 23.53 -7.51 6.76
CA ASP A 457 23.00 -8.73 7.33
C ASP A 457 22.71 -8.49 8.82
N ILE A 458 21.43 -8.31 9.14
CA ILE A 458 20.94 -8.03 10.50
C ILE A 458 20.31 -9.28 11.08
N SER A 459 20.30 -9.41 12.41
CA SER A 459 19.72 -10.60 13.05
C SER A 459 18.23 -10.75 12.67
N PRO A 460 17.69 -11.97 12.51
CA PRO A 460 16.27 -12.16 12.19
C PRO A 460 15.32 -11.57 13.24
N LEU A 461 15.78 -11.48 14.50
CA LEU A 461 15.07 -10.79 15.59
C LEU A 461 15.05 -9.26 15.37
N GLU A 462 16.17 -8.67 14.98
CA GLU A 462 16.25 -7.25 14.64
C GLU A 462 15.41 -6.92 13.39
N ALA A 463 15.42 -7.79 12.38
CA ALA A 463 14.60 -7.65 11.18
C ALA A 463 13.10 -7.61 11.51
N VAL A 464 12.59 -8.55 12.31
CA VAL A 464 11.16 -8.56 12.67
C VAL A 464 10.82 -7.39 13.62
N THR A 465 11.73 -6.99 14.51
CA THR A 465 11.56 -5.80 15.36
C THR A 465 11.43 -4.54 14.50
N ARG A 466 12.31 -4.36 13.51
CA ARG A 466 12.33 -3.23 12.57
C ARG A 466 11.04 -3.14 11.76
N VAL A 467 10.59 -4.25 11.18
CA VAL A 467 9.34 -4.27 10.39
C VAL A 467 8.13 -4.01 11.28
N ALA A 468 8.07 -4.59 12.49
CA ALA A 468 7.01 -4.31 13.45
C ALA A 468 6.97 -2.82 13.86
N CYS A 469 8.13 -2.17 14.01
CA CYS A 469 8.22 -0.73 14.26
C CYS A 469 7.63 0.12 13.13
N ILE A 470 7.84 -0.26 11.86
CA ILE A 470 7.24 0.42 10.70
C ILE A 470 5.70 0.20 10.70
N CYS A 471 5.25 -1.04 10.90
CA CYS A 471 3.82 -1.38 11.06
C CYS A 471 3.16 -0.63 12.23
N PHE A 472 3.93 -0.32 13.27
CA PHE A 472 3.48 0.40 14.45
C PHE A 472 3.38 1.91 14.22
N LEU A 473 4.39 2.56 13.63
CA LEU A 473 4.35 3.99 13.30
C LEU A 473 3.21 4.35 12.33
N ASN A 474 2.82 3.44 11.45
CA ASN A 474 1.64 3.58 10.59
C ASN A 474 0.29 3.67 11.35
N GLN A 475 0.29 3.52 12.69
CA GLN A 475 -0.89 3.73 13.55
C GLN A 475 -0.92 5.12 14.21
N PHE A 476 0.09 5.98 13.98
CA PHE A 476 0.24 7.29 14.61
C PHE A 476 0.38 8.40 13.57
N LEU A 477 -0.27 9.54 13.84
CA LEU A 477 -0.25 10.80 13.07
C LEU A 477 -0.80 10.69 11.63
N ILE A 478 -0.16 9.91 10.76
CA ILE A 478 -0.55 9.66 9.37
C ILE A 478 -0.89 8.17 9.21
N VAL A 479 -2.17 7.85 9.36
CA VAL A 479 -2.67 6.48 9.50
C VAL A 479 -3.15 5.92 8.16
N SER A 480 -2.60 4.78 7.75
CA SER A 480 -3.15 3.99 6.63
C SER A 480 -3.93 2.78 7.17
N PRO A 481 -5.24 2.66 6.89
CA PRO A 481 -6.06 1.55 7.40
C PRO A 481 -5.52 0.16 7.03
N PRO A 482 -5.74 -0.89 7.85
CA PRO A 482 -5.37 -2.28 7.53
C PRO A 482 -5.76 -2.72 6.12
N SER A 483 -6.96 -2.35 5.67
CA SER A 483 -7.53 -2.68 4.37
C SER A 483 -6.85 -2.00 3.17
N SER A 484 -6.09 -0.92 3.38
CA SER A 484 -5.35 -0.20 2.33
C SER A 484 -4.23 -1.03 1.71
N GLY A 485 -3.77 -0.68 0.52
CA GLY A 485 -2.66 -1.34 -0.16
C GLY A 485 -1.38 -1.36 0.67
N LEU A 486 -1.02 -0.23 1.27
CA LEU A 486 0.07 -0.11 2.23
C LEU A 486 -0.15 -0.99 3.47
N GLY A 487 -1.35 -1.00 4.05
CA GLY A 487 -1.70 -1.86 5.19
C GLY A 487 -1.54 -3.36 4.87
N ARG A 488 -2.07 -3.83 3.74
CA ARG A 488 -1.91 -5.22 3.27
C ARG A 488 -0.44 -5.56 2.97
N ALA A 489 0.36 -4.62 2.48
CA ALA A 489 1.79 -4.82 2.22
C ALA A 489 2.61 -4.93 3.51
N LEU A 490 2.43 -3.99 4.45
CA LEU A 490 3.10 -3.99 5.75
C LEU A 490 2.83 -5.28 6.53
N THR A 491 1.57 -5.73 6.56
CA THR A 491 1.18 -7.01 7.17
C THR A 491 1.86 -8.22 6.53
N LYS A 492 2.02 -8.23 5.20
CA LYS A 492 2.73 -9.30 4.47
C LYS A 492 4.24 -9.29 4.75
N HIS A 493 4.87 -8.12 4.81
CA HIS A 493 6.27 -7.98 5.22
C HIS A 493 6.51 -8.46 6.65
N LEU A 494 5.61 -8.11 7.58
CA LEU A 494 5.71 -8.52 8.98
C LEU A 494 5.56 -10.04 9.13
N LYS A 495 4.58 -10.64 8.44
CA LYS A 495 4.40 -12.09 8.38
C LYS A 495 5.61 -12.82 7.79
N ALA A 496 6.20 -12.29 6.72
CA ALA A 496 7.41 -12.84 6.12
C ALA A 496 8.61 -12.77 7.09
N SER A 497 8.88 -11.61 7.67
CA SER A 497 9.99 -11.41 8.60
C SER A 497 9.85 -12.26 9.88
N MET A 498 8.64 -12.39 10.41
CA MET A 498 8.34 -13.25 11.57
C MET A 498 8.48 -14.74 11.23
N SER A 499 8.16 -15.15 9.99
CA SER A 499 8.40 -16.51 9.50
C SER A 499 9.90 -16.83 9.42
N SER A 500 10.72 -15.90 8.89
CA SER A 500 12.18 -16.03 8.89
C SER A 500 12.77 -16.07 10.31
N CYS A 501 12.32 -15.20 11.21
CA CYS A 501 12.77 -15.19 12.61
C CYS A 501 12.43 -16.50 13.35
N SER A 502 11.26 -17.07 13.08
CA SER A 502 10.81 -18.33 13.70
C SER A 502 11.73 -19.52 13.38
N LEU A 503 12.37 -19.53 12.21
CA LEU A 503 13.32 -20.58 11.80
C LEU A 503 14.67 -20.51 12.54
N SER A 504 15.00 -19.37 13.17
CA SER A 504 16.27 -19.17 13.88
C SER A 504 16.15 -19.32 15.40
N LEU A 505 14.94 -19.46 15.95
CA LEU A 505 14.67 -19.50 17.39
C LEU A 505 14.71 -20.92 17.94
N GLY A 506 15.93 -21.40 18.25
CA GLY A 506 16.14 -22.72 18.87
C GLY A 506 15.80 -22.79 20.38
N PRO A 507 15.85 -23.98 21.00
CA PRO A 507 15.48 -24.21 22.41
C PRO A 507 16.34 -23.50 23.47
N LYS A 508 17.44 -22.85 23.06
CA LYS A 508 18.33 -22.06 23.93
C LYS A 508 18.08 -20.55 23.83
N SER A 509 16.97 -20.13 23.22
CA SER A 509 16.62 -18.71 23.08
C SER A 509 16.33 -18.06 24.45
N PRO A 510 16.86 -16.85 24.73
CA PRO A 510 16.54 -16.10 25.94
C PRO A 510 15.03 -15.94 26.18
N LYS A 511 14.61 -16.12 27.44
CA LYS A 511 13.19 -16.12 27.85
C LYS A 511 12.47 -14.80 27.59
N ASP A 512 13.20 -13.74 27.33
CA ASP A 512 12.71 -12.37 27.26
C ASP A 512 12.27 -12.00 25.83
N ILE A 513 12.82 -12.70 24.82
CA ILE A 513 12.45 -12.56 23.40
C ILE A 513 10.96 -12.81 23.19
N TYR A 514 10.36 -13.73 23.95
CA TYR A 514 8.95 -14.08 23.81
C TYR A 514 7.99 -12.90 24.09
N GLY A 515 8.39 -11.90 24.88
CA GLY A 515 7.61 -10.66 25.04
C GLY A 515 7.60 -9.81 23.77
N LEU A 516 8.76 -9.66 23.14
CA LEU A 516 8.92 -8.96 21.86
C LEU A 516 8.11 -9.66 20.76
N LEU A 517 8.18 -10.99 20.69
CA LEU A 517 7.39 -11.76 19.72
C LEU A 517 5.88 -11.64 19.96
N ALA A 518 5.42 -11.52 21.22
CA ALA A 518 4.01 -11.23 21.50
C ALA A 518 3.61 -9.85 20.96
N TRP A 519 4.40 -8.81 21.24
CA TRP A 519 4.19 -7.45 20.73
C TRP A 519 4.14 -7.40 19.18
N VAL A 520 5.08 -8.09 18.51
CA VAL A 520 5.09 -8.31 17.05
C VAL A 520 3.78 -8.95 16.55
N LEU A 521 3.31 -9.99 17.23
CA LEU A 521 2.12 -10.74 16.81
C LEU A 521 0.82 -9.94 17.02
N PHE A 522 0.70 -9.15 18.09
CA PHE A 522 -0.44 -8.25 18.28
C PHE A 522 -0.50 -7.13 17.23
N ILE A 523 0.64 -6.53 16.89
CA ILE A 523 0.73 -5.56 15.78
C ILE A 523 0.32 -6.21 14.46
N GLY A 524 0.78 -7.44 14.22
CA GLY A 524 0.40 -8.21 13.03
C GLY A 524 -1.10 -8.50 12.96
N ALA A 525 -1.69 -8.99 14.04
CA ALA A 525 -3.13 -9.26 14.12
C ALA A 525 -3.99 -7.99 13.93
N GLN A 526 -3.66 -6.89 14.60
CA GLN A 526 -4.35 -5.60 14.41
C GLN A 526 -4.17 -5.06 12.98
N GLY A 527 -2.94 -5.10 12.46
CA GLY A 527 -2.60 -4.67 11.09
C GLY A 527 -3.20 -5.55 9.99
N SER A 528 -3.63 -6.77 10.33
CA SER A 528 -4.27 -7.73 9.44
C SER A 528 -5.78 -7.84 9.62
N ALA A 529 -6.42 -6.96 10.40
CA ALA A 529 -7.86 -7.03 10.66
C ALA A 529 -8.67 -7.05 9.35
N GLY A 530 -9.48 -8.09 9.15
CA GLY A 530 -10.24 -8.32 7.91
C GLY A 530 -9.45 -8.95 6.75
N GLN A 531 -8.18 -9.30 6.92
CA GLN A 531 -7.32 -9.94 5.91
C GLN A 531 -7.18 -11.45 6.16
N VAL A 532 -6.83 -12.21 5.11
CA VAL A 532 -6.56 -13.66 5.21
C VAL A 532 -5.31 -13.99 6.04
N GLU A 533 -4.45 -13.01 6.29
CA GLU A 533 -3.29 -13.13 7.16
C GLU A 533 -3.64 -13.18 8.65
N HIS A 534 -4.86 -12.79 9.08
CA HIS A 534 -5.20 -12.64 10.50
C HIS A 534 -5.07 -13.92 11.31
N SER A 535 -5.68 -15.01 10.86
CA SER A 535 -5.61 -16.32 11.53
C SER A 535 -4.16 -16.76 11.76
N TRP A 536 -3.25 -16.49 10.83
CA TRP A 536 -1.83 -16.84 10.99
C TRP A 536 -1.16 -16.13 12.18
N PHE A 537 -1.54 -14.88 12.49
CA PHE A 537 -1.06 -14.19 13.69
C PHE A 537 -1.73 -14.73 14.95
N ILE A 538 -3.03 -15.03 14.90
CA ILE A 538 -3.80 -15.66 15.99
C ILE A 538 -3.20 -17.03 16.35
N ASP A 539 -2.95 -17.92 15.38
CA ASP A 539 -2.34 -19.24 15.57
C ASP A 539 -0.97 -19.16 16.26
N ARG A 540 -0.15 -18.17 15.87
CA ARG A 540 1.18 -17.95 16.44
C ARG A 540 1.11 -17.36 17.85
N LEU A 541 0.15 -16.49 18.13
CA LEU A 541 -0.12 -15.96 19.45
C LEU A 541 -0.63 -17.06 20.39
N ALA A 542 -1.50 -17.94 19.90
CA ALA A 542 -2.02 -19.11 20.62
C ALA A 542 -0.90 -20.12 20.96
N TRP A 543 0.00 -20.40 20.01
CA TRP A 543 1.19 -21.22 20.27
C TRP A 543 2.12 -20.58 21.34
N LEU A 544 2.34 -19.26 21.25
CA LEU A 544 3.16 -18.51 22.20
C LEU A 544 2.54 -18.48 23.60
N ALA A 545 1.21 -18.37 23.69
CA ALA A 545 0.44 -18.45 24.93
C ALA A 545 0.67 -19.79 25.65
N MET A 546 0.58 -20.90 24.92
CA MET A 546 0.87 -22.23 25.46
C MET A 546 2.32 -22.34 25.94
N LEU A 547 3.29 -21.93 25.12
CA LEU A 547 4.71 -22.01 25.44
C LEU A 547 5.11 -21.20 26.69
N ARG A 548 4.44 -20.08 26.93
CA ARG A 548 4.65 -19.21 28.11
C ARG A 548 3.76 -19.54 29.31
N GLY A 549 2.81 -20.45 29.16
CA GLY A 549 1.81 -20.75 30.19
C GLY A 549 0.88 -19.57 30.52
N TRP A 550 0.77 -18.59 29.64
CA TRP A 550 -0.07 -17.41 29.85
C TRP A 550 -1.55 -17.79 29.81
N GLN A 551 -2.19 -17.87 30.99
CA GLN A 551 -3.63 -18.22 31.13
C GLN A 551 -4.57 -17.01 31.19
N LYS A 552 -4.04 -15.80 31.36
CA LYS A 552 -4.80 -14.58 31.66
C LYS A 552 -4.25 -13.40 30.86
N TRP A 553 -5.15 -12.55 30.36
CA TRP A 553 -4.79 -11.34 29.63
C TRP A 553 -3.88 -10.41 30.45
N GLU A 554 -4.12 -10.32 31.76
CA GLU A 554 -3.43 -9.42 32.66
C GLU A 554 -1.92 -9.73 32.74
N HIS A 555 -1.53 -11.01 32.63
CA HIS A 555 -0.12 -11.43 32.57
C HIS A 555 0.54 -11.06 31.22
N VAL A 556 -0.24 -10.98 30.15
CA VAL A 556 0.25 -10.59 28.81
C VAL A 556 0.38 -9.08 28.73
N ALA A 557 -0.62 -8.34 29.21
CA ALA A 557 -0.61 -6.88 29.30
C ALA A 557 0.56 -6.36 30.16
N ASP A 558 0.87 -7.04 31.27
CA ASP A 558 2.02 -6.69 32.12
C ASP A 558 3.37 -6.92 31.42
N VAL A 559 3.52 -7.99 30.63
CA VAL A 559 4.73 -8.19 29.80
C VAL A 559 4.81 -7.16 28.67
N LEU A 560 3.69 -6.81 28.05
CA LEU A 560 3.64 -5.84 26.95
C LEU A 560 3.92 -4.41 27.40
N ALA A 561 3.72 -4.07 28.67
CA ALA A 561 4.00 -2.75 29.24
C ALA A 561 5.48 -2.33 29.15
N ASP A 562 6.42 -3.29 29.08
CA ASP A 562 7.84 -3.02 28.85
C ASP A 562 8.18 -2.84 27.35
N TYR A 563 7.21 -2.97 26.45
CA TYR A 563 7.31 -2.71 25.01
C TYR A 563 6.46 -1.47 24.65
N PHE A 564 6.21 -1.21 23.35
CA PHE A 564 5.35 -0.08 22.97
C PHE A 564 3.86 -0.46 23.03
N TYR A 565 3.31 -0.40 24.22
CA TYR A 565 1.90 -0.70 24.52
C TYR A 565 1.26 0.49 25.25
N LEU A 566 0.29 1.14 24.61
CA LEU A 566 -0.60 2.12 25.23
C LEU A 566 -1.91 1.40 25.64
N PRO A 567 -2.22 1.26 26.94
CA PRO A 567 -3.44 0.58 27.38
C PRO A 567 -4.71 1.17 26.76
N ASP A 568 -4.88 2.49 26.79
CA ASP A 568 -6.11 3.16 26.34
C ASP A 568 -6.38 3.03 24.83
N PHE A 569 -5.36 2.67 24.05
CA PHE A 569 -5.45 2.51 22.60
C PHE A 569 -5.48 1.05 22.16
N HIS A 570 -4.65 0.21 22.79
CA HIS A 570 -4.49 -1.19 22.39
C HIS A 570 -5.33 -2.17 23.22
N ALA A 571 -5.58 -1.91 24.51
CA ALA A 571 -6.02 -2.96 25.45
C ALA A 571 -7.33 -3.64 25.01
N ALA A 572 -8.33 -2.89 24.54
CA ALA A 572 -9.58 -3.46 24.07
C ALA A 572 -9.40 -4.35 22.83
N ILE A 573 -8.60 -3.90 21.86
CA ILE A 573 -8.34 -4.63 20.60
C ILE A 573 -7.50 -5.87 20.89
N TRP A 574 -6.36 -5.69 21.56
CA TRP A 574 -5.40 -6.77 21.82
C TRP A 574 -5.96 -7.80 22.82
N LYS A 575 -6.82 -7.39 23.78
CA LYS A 575 -7.55 -8.34 24.61
C LYS A 575 -8.51 -9.21 23.79
N SER A 576 -9.25 -8.63 22.84
CA SER A 576 -10.11 -9.40 21.93
C SER A 576 -9.30 -10.37 21.06
N THR A 577 -8.16 -9.92 20.51
CA THR A 577 -7.21 -10.76 19.75
C THR A 577 -6.64 -11.90 20.61
N TRP A 578 -6.35 -11.63 21.87
CA TRP A 578 -5.89 -12.64 22.83
C TRP A 578 -6.97 -13.66 23.17
N GLU A 579 -8.20 -13.19 23.43
CA GLU A 579 -9.34 -14.05 23.74
C GLU A 579 -9.66 -14.98 22.55
N GLU A 580 -9.63 -14.48 21.32
CA GLU A 580 -9.73 -15.30 20.10
C GLU A 580 -8.65 -16.39 20.04
N ALA A 581 -7.38 -16.02 20.24
CA ALA A 581 -6.25 -16.95 20.21
C ALA A 581 -6.35 -18.06 21.27
N VAL A 582 -6.75 -17.72 22.51
CA VAL A 582 -6.87 -18.72 23.58
C VAL A 582 -8.16 -19.56 23.45
N THR A 583 -9.25 -19.00 22.92
CA THR A 583 -10.48 -19.78 22.63
C THR A 583 -10.23 -20.87 21.57
N GLY A 584 -9.42 -20.59 20.54
CA GLY A 584 -9.01 -21.61 19.57
C GLY A 584 -8.33 -22.84 20.21
N LEU A 585 -7.44 -22.60 21.18
CA LEU A 585 -6.74 -23.67 21.91
C LEU A 585 -7.69 -24.60 22.69
N PHE A 586 -8.76 -24.06 23.28
CA PHE A 586 -9.75 -24.86 23.99
C PHE A 586 -10.55 -25.73 23.01
N SER A 587 -10.89 -25.21 21.82
CA SER A 587 -11.59 -25.98 20.80
C SER A 587 -10.76 -27.18 20.29
N GLU A 588 -9.47 -26.98 19.97
CA GLU A 588 -8.57 -28.08 19.59
C GLU A 588 -8.37 -29.10 20.73
N ARG A 589 -8.25 -28.63 21.98
CA ARG A 589 -8.10 -29.52 23.14
C ARG A 589 -9.36 -30.37 23.37
N CYS A 590 -10.55 -29.81 23.26
CA CYS A 590 -11.79 -30.57 23.33
C CYS A 590 -11.87 -31.63 22.22
N ILE A 591 -11.51 -31.28 20.97
CA ILE A 591 -11.47 -32.25 19.86
C ILE A 591 -10.50 -33.40 20.15
N ARG A 592 -9.28 -33.12 20.66
CA ARG A 592 -8.32 -34.18 21.03
C ARG A 592 -8.81 -35.05 22.18
N VAL A 593 -9.37 -34.47 23.24
CA VAL A 593 -9.92 -35.24 24.37
C VAL A 593 -11.08 -36.14 23.91
N CYS A 594 -11.97 -35.65 23.05
CA CYS A 594 -13.02 -36.48 22.45
C CYS A 594 -12.45 -37.61 21.55
N SER A 595 -11.33 -37.36 20.86
CA SER A 595 -10.66 -38.37 20.02
C SER A 595 -9.99 -39.46 20.86
N ASP A 596 -9.31 -39.08 21.96
CA ASP A 596 -8.69 -40.03 22.89
C ASP A 596 -9.73 -40.84 23.68
N SER A 597 -10.94 -40.29 23.91
CA SER A 597 -12.04 -41.07 24.48
C SER A 597 -12.64 -42.07 23.49
N SER A 598 -12.78 -41.73 22.20
CA SER A 598 -13.32 -42.67 21.19
C SER A 598 -12.31 -43.73 20.71
N LEU A 599 -11.20 -43.91 21.45
CA LEU A 599 -10.19 -44.95 21.27
C LEU A 599 -10.04 -45.82 22.52
N ARG A 600 -11.03 -45.78 23.44
CA ARG A 600 -11.05 -46.52 24.71
C ARG A 600 -12.38 -47.24 25.01
N ASP A 601 -13.35 -47.17 24.09
CA ASP A 601 -14.59 -47.97 24.09
C ASP A 601 -14.53 -49.02 22.97
#